data_AF-A0A2G9GAB6-F1
#
_entry.id   AF-A0A2G9GAB6-F1
#
_cell.length_a   1.000
_cell.length_b   1.000
_cell.length_c   1.000
_cell.angle_alpha   90.00
_cell.angle_beta   90.00
_cell.angle_gamma   90.00
#
_symmetry.space_group_name_H-M   'P 1'
#
loop_
_entity.id
_entity.type
_entity.pdbx_description
1 polymer ?
#
loop_
_entity_poly.entity_id
_entity_poly.type
_entity_poly.pdbx_seq_one_letter_code
_entity_poly.pdbx_strand_id
1 'polypeptide(L)'
;MILHSGKYESGDRLSPEHERTILQRLLPYHPEYEEKIGCGVDYLTIGYHPDFESSRCLFIVRKDGELVDFSYRKCIKGLIRKNYPLYADSFILRHFRRRRRSY
;
A
#
# COMPACT_ATOMS: atom_id res chain seq x y z
N MET A 1 -6.62 -7.27 -8.07
CA MET A 1 -5.89 -6.28 -7.24
C MET A 1 -6.64 -4.95 -7.33
N ILE A 2 -7.03 -4.34 -6.20
CA ILE A 2 -7.92 -3.16 -6.14
C ILE A 2 -7.41 -1.99 -7.01
N LEU A 3 -6.08 -1.79 -7.06
CA LEU A 3 -5.42 -0.74 -7.83
C LEU A 3 -5.59 -0.82 -9.35
N HIS A 4 -5.87 -2.01 -9.90
CA HIS A 4 -5.93 -2.25 -11.35
C HIS A 4 -7.24 -2.92 -11.79
N SER A 5 -8.22 -3.05 -10.90
CA SER A 5 -9.49 -3.71 -11.24
C SER A 5 -10.49 -2.79 -11.95
N GLY A 6 -10.17 -1.50 -12.14
CA GLY A 6 -11.09 -0.51 -12.70
C GLY A 6 -12.27 -0.14 -11.80
N LYS A 7 -12.35 -0.72 -10.59
CA LYS A 7 -13.45 -0.50 -9.64
C LYS A 7 -13.47 0.90 -9.01
N TYR A 8 -12.31 1.54 -8.99
CA TYR A 8 -12.10 2.85 -8.39
C TYR A 8 -11.30 3.70 -9.37
N GLU A 9 -11.65 4.97 -9.48
CA GLU A 9 -10.93 6.03 -10.18
C GLU A 9 -9.93 6.74 -9.24
N SER A 10 -9.16 7.67 -9.77
CA SER A 10 -8.22 8.46 -8.96
C SER A 10 -9.01 9.49 -8.15
N GLY A 11 -8.80 9.54 -6.85
CA GLY A 11 -9.57 10.36 -5.90
C GLY A 11 -10.74 9.64 -5.26
N ASP A 12 -11.13 8.46 -5.75
CA ASP A 12 -12.23 7.70 -5.17
C ASP A 12 -11.89 7.23 -3.75
N ARG A 13 -12.85 7.38 -2.85
CA ARG A 13 -12.80 6.75 -1.52
C ARG A 13 -13.07 5.26 -1.65
N LEU A 14 -12.27 4.44 -0.98
CA LEU A 14 -12.50 3.01 -0.93
C LEU A 14 -13.79 2.67 -0.18
N SER A 15 -14.42 1.55 -0.53
CA SER A 15 -15.58 1.09 0.24
C SER A 15 -15.14 0.67 1.66
N PRO A 16 -16.03 0.75 2.66
CA PRO A 16 -15.69 0.41 4.04
C PRO A 16 -15.08 -0.99 4.21
N GLU A 17 -15.50 -1.97 3.41
CA GLU A 17 -15.00 -3.34 3.46
C GLU A 17 -13.55 -3.44 2.97
N HIS A 18 -13.25 -2.76 1.86
CA HIS A 18 -11.89 -2.71 1.31
C HIS A 18 -10.97 -1.90 2.21
N GLU A 19 -11.45 -0.76 2.71
CA GLU A 19 -10.71 0.07 3.64
C GLU A 19 -10.34 -0.73 4.90
N ARG A 20 -11.32 -1.38 5.54
CA ARG A 20 -11.09 -2.24 6.70
C ARG A 20 -10.09 -3.36 6.41
N THR A 21 -10.20 -4.00 5.25
CA THR A 21 -9.27 -5.08 4.87
C THR A 21 -7.84 -4.55 4.76
N ILE A 22 -7.65 -3.40 4.13
CA ILE A 22 -6.31 -2.81 3.95
C ILE A 22 -5.74 -2.35 5.30
N LEU A 23 -6.54 -1.63 6.10
CA LEU A 23 -6.11 -1.11 7.40
C LEU A 23 -5.80 -2.22 8.40
N GLN A 24 -6.55 -3.33 8.41
CA GLN A 24 -6.38 -4.39 9.41
C GLN A 24 -5.41 -5.49 8.96
N ARG A 25 -5.35 -5.80 7.65
CA ARG A 25 -4.60 -6.97 7.16
C ARG A 25 -3.33 -6.63 6.38
N LEU A 26 -3.16 -5.39 5.92
CA LEU A 26 -2.02 -5.03 5.09
C LEU A 26 -1.17 -3.94 5.73
N LEU A 27 -1.77 -2.80 6.03
CA LEU A 27 -1.07 -1.64 6.57
C LEU A 27 -0.21 -1.95 7.81
N PRO A 28 -0.63 -2.81 8.76
CA PRO A 28 0.18 -3.15 9.94
C PRO A 28 1.50 -3.88 9.64
N TYR A 29 1.67 -4.36 8.40
CA TYR A 29 2.91 -4.98 7.95
C TYR A 29 3.82 -4.03 7.17
N HIS A 30 3.44 -2.76 7.03
CA HIS A 30 4.30 -1.74 6.45
C HIS A 30 5.43 -1.41 7.43
N PRO A 31 6.71 -1.32 7.00
CA PRO A 31 7.82 -1.01 7.90
C PRO A 31 7.70 0.37 8.57
N GLU A 32 7.05 1.31 7.89
CA GLU A 32 6.77 2.67 8.37
C GLU A 32 5.32 2.79 8.90
N TYR A 33 4.73 1.72 9.45
CA TYR A 33 3.29 1.69 9.82
C TYR A 33 2.86 2.88 10.71
N GLU A 34 3.55 3.09 11.83
CA GLU A 34 3.23 4.15 12.79
C GLU A 34 3.34 5.53 12.14
N GLU A 35 4.40 5.75 11.38
CA GLU A 35 4.61 6.99 10.64
C GLU A 35 3.48 7.22 9.64
N LYS A 36 3.05 6.19 8.90
CA LYS A 36 1.99 6.31 7.89
C LYS A 36 0.62 6.60 8.52
N ILE A 37 0.29 6.01 9.67
CA ILE A 37 -0.94 6.30 10.40
C ILE A 37 -0.94 7.73 10.96
N GLY A 38 0.17 8.17 11.55
CA GLY A 38 0.31 9.51 12.12
C GLY A 38 -0.79 9.82 13.15
N CYS A 39 -1.52 10.91 12.94
CA CYS A 39 -2.63 11.34 13.80
C CYS A 39 -3.92 10.50 13.67
N GLY A 40 -3.91 9.48 12.79
CA GLY A 40 -5.03 8.59 12.54
C GLY A 40 -5.61 8.74 11.14
N VAL A 41 -6.27 7.68 10.68
CA VAL A 41 -6.88 7.59 9.35
C VAL A 41 -8.30 8.16 9.39
N ASP A 42 -8.63 9.01 8.41
CA ASP A 42 -10.01 9.39 8.08
C ASP A 42 -10.58 8.45 7.02
N TYR A 43 -9.87 8.29 5.89
CA TYR A 43 -10.23 7.32 4.86
C TYR A 43 -9.06 6.91 3.96
N LEU A 44 -9.28 5.89 3.15
CA LEU A 44 -8.35 5.47 2.10
C LEU A 44 -8.85 5.88 0.70
N THR A 45 -7.92 6.31 -0.14
CA THR A 45 -8.19 6.65 -1.55
C THR A 45 -7.12 6.05 -2.48
N ILE A 46 -7.42 6.05 -3.79
CA ILE A 46 -6.47 5.66 -4.83
C ILE A 46 -6.07 6.92 -5.59
N GLY A 47 -4.77 7.07 -5.88
CA GLY A 47 -4.28 8.18 -6.69
C GLY A 47 -3.16 7.74 -7.62
N TYR A 48 -2.80 8.60 -8.57
CA TYR A 48 -1.54 8.46 -9.30
C TYR A 48 -0.39 8.94 -8.42
N HIS A 49 0.74 8.22 -8.46
CA HIS A 49 1.93 8.65 -7.74
C HIS A 49 2.49 9.93 -8.40
N PRO A 50 2.76 11.00 -7.64
CA PRO A 50 3.20 12.28 -8.19
C PRO A 50 4.48 12.16 -9.02
N ASP A 51 5.46 11.38 -8.55
CA ASP A 51 6.72 11.16 -9.29
C ASP A 51 6.65 10.07 -10.36
N PHE A 52 5.56 9.29 -10.40
CA PHE A 52 5.41 8.14 -11.30
C PHE A 52 3.98 8.08 -11.82
N GLU A 53 3.64 9.03 -12.69
CA GLU A 53 2.30 9.31 -13.22
C GLU A 53 1.60 8.08 -13.83
N SER A 54 2.33 7.05 -14.25
CA SER A 54 1.76 5.80 -14.77
C SER A 54 1.38 4.78 -13.69
N SER A 55 1.68 5.03 -12.41
CA SER A 55 1.46 4.07 -11.32
C SER A 55 0.41 4.54 -10.33
N ARG A 56 -0.64 3.73 -10.16
CA ARG A 56 -1.69 3.95 -9.17
C ARG A 56 -1.24 3.41 -7.81
N CYS A 57 -1.41 4.21 -6.76
CA CYS A 57 -1.02 3.92 -5.40
C CYS A 57 -2.19 4.11 -4.43
N LEU A 58 -2.08 3.50 -3.24
CA LEU A 58 -3.00 3.72 -2.14
C LEU A 58 -2.53 4.90 -1.32
N PHE A 59 -3.47 5.74 -0.89
CA PHE A 59 -3.22 6.87 -0.02
C PHE A 59 -4.10 6.80 1.23
N ILE A 60 -3.53 7.24 2.34
CA ILE A 60 -4.21 7.53 3.59
C ILE A 60 -4.52 9.02 3.58
N VAL A 61 -5.80 9.36 3.70
CA VAL A 61 -6.20 10.70 4.13
C VAL A 61 -6.28 10.66 5.65
N ARG A 62 -5.43 11.45 6.30
CA ARG A 62 -5.36 11.56 7.75
C ARG A 62 -6.44 12.51 8.28
N LYS A 63 -6.70 12.42 9.58
CA LYS A 63 -7.67 13.28 10.27
C LYS A 63 -7.31 14.77 10.28
N ASP A 64 -6.03 15.09 10.11
CA ASP A 64 -5.54 16.47 9.94
C ASP A 64 -5.60 16.96 8.47
N GLY A 65 -6.11 16.13 7.56
CA GLY A 65 -6.23 16.43 6.13
C GLY A 65 -4.98 16.11 5.31
N GLU A 66 -3.90 15.63 5.93
CA GLU A 66 -2.68 15.24 5.21
C GLU A 66 -2.93 13.98 4.35
N LEU A 67 -2.42 14.00 3.12
CA LEU A 67 -2.48 12.88 2.19
C LEU A 67 -1.13 12.16 2.17
N VAL A 68 -1.11 10.89 2.60
CA VAL A 68 0.13 10.11 2.72
C VAL A 68 0.03 8.82 1.92
N ASP A 69 0.96 8.63 0.99
CA ASP A 69 1.04 7.41 0.20
C ASP A 69 1.54 6.22 1.03
N PHE A 70 1.16 5.00 0.65
CA PHE A 70 1.87 3.81 1.15
C PHE A 70 1.94 2.72 0.10
N SER A 71 3.03 1.95 0.15
CA SER A 71 3.27 0.91 -0.84
C SER A 71 2.63 -0.40 -0.41
N TYR A 72 1.58 -0.82 -1.14
CA TYR A 72 0.99 -2.16 -1.03
C TYR A 72 2.06 -3.26 -1.06
N ARG A 73 3.08 -3.09 -1.92
CA ARG A 73 4.17 -4.07 -2.06
C ARG A 73 5.07 -4.12 -0.82
N LYS A 74 5.31 -3.00 -0.13
CA LYS A 74 6.01 -2.98 1.16
C LYS A 74 5.19 -3.76 2.21
N CYS A 75 3.87 -3.54 2.28
CA CYS A 75 2.98 -4.29 3.18
C CYS A 75 3.06 -5.81 2.97
N ILE A 76 2.93 -6.28 1.72
CA ILE A 76 3.00 -7.72 1.42
C ILE A 76 4.36 -8.32 1.78
N LYS A 77 5.46 -7.60 1.51
CA LYS A 77 6.80 -8.07 1.91
C LYS A 77 6.93 -8.20 3.43
N GLY A 78 6.41 -7.24 4.19
CA GLY A 78 6.38 -7.32 5.66
C GLY A 78 5.54 -8.48 6.16
N LEU A 79 4.39 -8.74 5.52
CA LEU A 79 3.53 -9.88 5.85
C LEU A 79 4.25 -11.20 5.63
N ILE A 80 4.92 -11.36 4.48
CA ILE A 80 5.70 -12.56 4.16
C ILE A 80 6.83 -12.75 5.17
N ARG A 81 7.56 -11.68 5.52
CA ARG A 81 8.64 -11.74 6.52
C ARG A 81 8.16 -12.14 7.91
N LYS A 82 7.01 -11.61 8.33
CA LYS A 82 6.45 -11.89 9.65
C LYS A 82 5.91 -13.32 9.75
N ASN A 83 5.28 -13.85 8.69
CA ASN A 83 4.64 -15.17 8.72
C ASN A 83 5.54 -16.32 8.26
N TYR A 84 6.54 -16.06 7.42
CA TYR A 84 7.42 -17.09 6.83
C TYR A 84 8.91 -16.71 6.89
N PRO A 85 9.45 -16.40 8.08
CA PRO A 85 10.76 -15.77 8.22
C PRO A 85 11.90 -16.57 7.56
N LEU A 86 11.88 -17.90 7.64
CA LEU A 86 12.94 -18.77 7.10
C LEU A 86 13.09 -18.69 5.57
N TYR A 87 12.01 -18.41 4.85
CA TYR A 87 11.99 -18.42 3.37
C TYR A 87 11.62 -17.05 2.78
N ALA A 88 11.41 -16.05 3.63
CA ALA A 88 10.84 -14.78 3.22
C ALA A 88 11.72 -14.08 2.18
N ASP A 89 13.02 -13.95 2.43
CA ASP A 89 13.89 -13.18 1.55
C ASP A 89 14.14 -13.88 0.21
N SER A 90 14.29 -15.21 0.19
CA SER A 90 14.42 -15.96 -1.07
C SER A 90 13.14 -15.88 -1.90
N PHE A 91 11.97 -16.00 -1.27
CA PHE A 91 10.67 -15.84 -1.92
C PHE A 91 10.47 -14.40 -2.44
N ILE A 92 10.77 -13.40 -1.62
CA ILE A 92 10.65 -11.99 -1.98
C ILE A 92 11.59 -11.65 -3.15
N LEU A 93 12.82 -12.14 -3.13
CA LEU A 93 13.80 -11.90 -4.19
C LEU A 93 13.37 -12.54 -5.52
N ARG A 94 12.79 -13.74 -5.47
CA ARG A 94 12.30 -14.46 -6.66
C ARG A 94 11.05 -13.83 -7.25
N HIS A 95 10.05 -13.50 -6.43
CA HIS A 95 8.71 -13.09 -6.90
C HIS A 95 8.48 -11.59 -6.91
N PHE A 96 9.20 -10.83 -6.08
CA PHE A 96 9.09 -9.39 -5.97
C PHE A 96 10.38 -8.66 -6.37
N ARG A 97 11.15 -9.22 -7.31
CA ARG A 97 12.28 -8.52 -7.93
C ARG A 97 11.80 -7.21 -8.57
N ARG A 98 12.56 -6.13 -8.39
CA ARG A 98 12.30 -4.88 -9.14
C ARG A 98 12.53 -5.22 -10.61
N ARG A 99 11.50 -5.04 -11.46
CA ARG A 99 11.77 -4.86 -12.90
C ARG A 99 12.68 -3.64 -12.97
N ARG A 100 13.92 -3.81 -13.44
CA ARG A 100 14.77 -2.67 -13.75
C ARG A 100 13.96 -1.84 -14.75
N ARG A 101 13.59 -0.62 -14.38
CA ARG A 101 13.18 0.36 -15.38
C ARG A 101 14.47 0.65 -16.16
N SER A 102 14.53 0.19 -17.40
CA SER A 102 15.49 0.72 -18.35
C SER A 102 15.12 2.20 -18.48
N TYR A 103 16.04 3.07 -18.07
CA TYR A 103 16.00 4.48 -18.45
C TYR A 103 16.28 4.60 -19.94
#